data_AF-A0A7W1BVR9-F1
#
_entry.id   AF-A0A7W1BVR9-F1
#
_cell.length_a   1.000
_cell.length_b   1.000
_cell.length_c   1.000
_cell.angle_alpha   90.00
_cell.angle_beta   90.00
_cell.angle_gamma   90.00
#
_symmetry.space_group_name_H-M   'P 1'
#
loop_
_entity.id
_entity.type
_entity.pdbx_description
1 polymer ?
#
loop_
_entity_poly.entity_id
_entity_poly.type
_entity_poly.pdbx_seq_one_letter_code
_entity_poly.pdbx_strand_id
1 'polypeptide(L)'
;MICLRTSLLLVVLLGCRWELLFAQRKTAAPSGKLPSAEKLVDNYLKASGGKKRMALIRDATYEWTIQLKDQTMGNARTQIKAPGSVRIEMTFGNGQIISAANASSTWVYGLDGQLRTLTGAEAAAAKLQALLDANHLVDYKKLNVLARVVSLGEIASEPAYIVEFSSRNGARLRYWFSASSKLPVQIEDEERKTMVRFADYRFEVATNVLEPHHVALNTDGSGELTFLLQRVSYNMGIRDSAFDPPPAAEALDVPALLREVARNQEEVERRVTEYAFVQRETDREFSSKGEVKKETVKVFEVFPLADREPITKLVSENGVPLSGERAAKETKRVTEEFLKAERDREKNGQKAVRRRAERLRKRATPAKADEDDDPVISQFLKVCEFVSPRREKFRERDAVVFDFRPRPGYRPRNRQENLISKVVGVVWIDPVDKQVMRLEARLAESFKMAGGLLLSLRPGAGFVIEQMRMAEGIWLPRLAQVNLSVKVLLFGGGDLNKSIEWSDYKHFKGDVGEYKLDAPKDVAPEKKP
;
A
#
# COMPACT_ATOMS: atom_id res chain seq x y z
N MET A 1 -20.88 1.15 -1.03
CA MET A 1 -20.33 2.52 -1.11
C MET A 1 -20.42 3.36 0.17
N ILE A 2 -21.12 2.96 1.25
CA ILE A 2 -20.83 3.53 2.60
C ILE A 2 -19.43 3.10 3.09
N CYS A 3 -18.75 2.17 2.42
CA CYS A 3 -17.30 1.93 2.56
C CYS A 3 -16.47 2.42 1.36
N LEU A 4 -16.87 2.17 0.11
CA LEU A 4 -16.04 2.60 -1.05
C LEU A 4 -16.18 4.09 -1.45
N ARG A 5 -17.38 4.71 -1.32
CA ARG A 5 -17.54 6.17 -1.57
C ARG A 5 -17.13 7.01 -0.37
N THR A 6 -17.24 6.49 0.86
CA THR A 6 -16.72 7.13 2.07
C THR A 6 -15.20 7.08 2.13
N SER A 7 -14.52 6.01 1.68
CA SER A 7 -13.05 5.99 1.59
C SER A 7 -12.51 7.01 0.59
N LEU A 8 -13.22 7.29 -0.51
CA LEU A 8 -12.81 8.34 -1.47
C LEU A 8 -13.16 9.76 -0.99
N LEU A 9 -14.20 9.93 -0.15
CA LEU A 9 -14.53 11.22 0.49
C LEU A 9 -13.70 11.51 1.76
N LEU A 10 -13.15 10.48 2.42
CA LEU A 10 -12.25 10.63 3.59
C LEU A 10 -10.94 11.33 3.22
N VAL A 11 -10.53 11.28 1.95
CA VAL A 11 -9.38 12.03 1.42
C VAL A 11 -9.67 13.55 1.32
N VAL A 12 -10.93 13.98 1.43
CA VAL A 12 -11.34 15.40 1.26
C VAL A 12 -11.84 16.05 2.56
N LEU A 13 -12.12 15.31 3.63
CA LEU A 13 -12.69 15.85 4.88
C LEU A 13 -11.88 15.57 6.16
N LEU A 14 -10.57 15.32 6.05
CA LEU A 14 -9.66 15.41 7.20
C LEU A 14 -9.03 16.80 7.27
N GLY A 15 -9.87 17.77 7.66
CA GLY A 15 -9.41 19.08 8.10
C GLY A 15 -9.98 19.34 9.47
N CYS A 16 -9.18 19.19 10.53
CA CYS A 16 -9.19 20.09 11.69
C CYS A 16 -8.26 19.69 12.85
N ARG A 17 -7.62 20.74 13.39
CA ARG A 17 -7.03 20.95 14.73
C ARG A 17 -5.67 20.33 15.03
N TRP A 18 -4.67 21.19 14.87
CA TRP A 18 -3.36 21.08 15.50
C TRP A 18 -3.47 21.58 16.94
N GLU A 19 -3.14 20.75 17.92
CA GLU A 19 -2.64 21.23 19.21
C GLU A 19 -1.41 20.41 19.62
N LEU A 20 -0.36 21.15 19.96
CA LEU A 20 0.94 20.68 20.42
C LEU A 20 0.85 20.27 21.89
N LEU A 21 1.39 19.12 22.27
CA LEU A 21 2.02 18.95 23.57
C LEU A 21 3.17 17.92 23.45
N PHE A 22 4.32 18.34 23.95
CA PHE A 22 5.58 17.59 24.00
C PHE A 22 5.64 16.71 25.25
N ALA A 23 6.23 15.52 25.12
CA ALA A 23 7.13 14.95 26.13
C ALA A 23 7.96 13.83 25.51
N GLN A 24 9.27 14.05 25.37
CA GLN A 24 10.24 13.01 25.02
C GLN A 24 10.57 12.19 26.27
N ARG A 25 10.51 10.85 26.17
CA ARG A 25 11.37 9.99 26.98
C ARG A 25 12.58 9.63 26.15
N LYS A 26 13.73 10.20 26.52
CA LYS A 26 15.05 9.78 26.03
C LYS A 26 15.51 8.62 26.90
N THR A 27 15.66 7.45 26.31
CA THR A 27 16.58 6.43 26.81
C THR A 27 17.94 6.71 26.18
N ALA A 28 18.94 6.99 27.02
CA ALA A 28 20.31 7.25 26.62
C ALA A 28 21.12 5.96 26.70
N ALA A 29 21.92 5.70 25.67
CA ALA A 29 23.15 4.93 25.76
C ALA A 29 24.27 5.75 25.10
N PRO A 30 25.52 5.72 25.62
CA PRO A 30 26.58 6.64 25.21
C PRO A 30 27.44 6.10 24.05
N SER A 31 28.24 7.01 23.48
CA SER A 31 29.45 6.83 22.63
C SER A 31 29.32 7.23 21.16
N GLY A 32 30.10 8.26 20.76
CA GLY A 32 30.30 8.73 19.38
C GLY A 32 29.07 9.30 18.66
N LYS A 33 29.14 10.52 18.10
CA LYS A 33 28.09 10.97 17.16
C LYS A 33 28.15 10.07 15.91
N LEU A 34 27.19 9.14 15.77
CA LEU A 34 26.99 8.39 14.53
C LEU A 34 26.85 9.36 13.34
N PRO A 35 27.40 9.03 12.16
CA PRO A 35 27.22 9.85 10.97
C PRO A 35 25.74 9.91 10.55
N SER A 36 25.37 10.90 9.74
CA SER A 36 24.05 10.89 9.10
C SER A 36 24.00 9.82 7.99
N ALA A 37 22.82 9.28 7.74
CA ALA A 37 22.60 8.34 6.62
C ALA A 37 22.99 8.98 5.28
N GLU A 38 22.71 10.28 5.11
CA GLU A 38 23.13 11.05 3.93
C GLU A 38 24.65 11.07 3.75
N LYS A 39 25.42 11.26 4.82
CA LYS A 39 26.89 11.22 4.76
C LYS A 39 27.39 9.83 4.32
N LEU A 40 26.76 8.75 4.80
CA LEU A 40 27.13 7.39 4.42
C LEU A 40 26.80 7.11 2.94
N VAL A 41 25.61 7.49 2.49
CA VAL A 41 25.20 7.38 1.08
C VAL A 41 26.10 8.22 0.18
N ASP A 42 26.45 9.45 0.57
CA ASP A 42 27.38 10.29 -0.21
C ASP A 42 28.78 9.68 -0.31
N ASN A 43 29.27 9.04 0.76
CA ASN A 43 30.54 8.32 0.73
C ASN A 43 30.48 7.11 -0.21
N TYR A 44 29.41 6.33 -0.15
CA TYR A 44 29.16 5.25 -1.10
C TYR A 44 29.13 5.76 -2.54
N LEU A 45 28.39 6.84 -2.81
CA LEU A 45 28.29 7.42 -4.16
C LEU A 45 29.64 7.93 -4.66
N LYS A 46 30.53 8.41 -3.79
CA LYS A 46 31.91 8.76 -4.16
C LYS A 46 32.74 7.52 -4.50
N ALA A 47 32.62 6.46 -3.72
CA ALA A 47 33.35 5.21 -3.94
C ALA A 47 32.88 4.46 -5.21
N SER A 48 31.60 4.57 -5.57
CA SER A 48 30.98 3.83 -6.69
C SER A 48 31.12 4.46 -8.09
N GLY A 49 31.87 5.56 -8.22
CA GLY A 49 32.09 6.26 -9.50
C GLY A 49 31.49 7.67 -9.57
N GLY A 50 30.86 8.14 -8.48
CA GLY A 50 30.38 9.51 -8.30
C GLY A 50 28.88 9.68 -8.53
N LYS A 51 28.22 10.48 -7.68
CA LYS A 51 26.78 10.78 -7.74
C LYS A 51 26.27 11.16 -9.14
N LYS A 52 27.02 11.99 -9.89
CA LYS A 52 26.63 12.42 -11.24
C LYS A 52 26.51 11.24 -12.21
N ARG A 53 27.45 10.30 -12.14
CA ARG A 53 27.49 9.12 -13.00
C ARG A 53 26.36 8.16 -12.66
N MET A 54 26.18 7.88 -11.37
CA MET A 54 25.07 7.03 -10.89
C MET A 54 23.70 7.61 -11.28
N ALA A 55 23.53 8.94 -11.22
CA ALA A 55 22.28 9.61 -11.61
C ALA A 55 21.96 9.55 -13.12
N LEU A 56 22.94 9.22 -13.97
CA LEU A 56 22.74 9.06 -15.41
C LEU A 56 22.26 7.65 -15.78
N ILE A 57 22.30 6.70 -14.85
CA ILE A 57 21.75 5.36 -15.06
C ILE A 57 20.23 5.45 -14.91
N ARG A 58 19.50 5.19 -16.00
CA ARG A 58 18.05 5.19 -16.10
C ARG A 58 17.48 3.78 -16.09
N ASP A 59 18.21 2.85 -16.66
CA ASP A 59 17.96 1.42 -16.57
C ASP A 59 19.28 0.65 -16.64
N ALA A 60 19.29 -0.57 -16.14
CA ALA A 60 20.41 -1.48 -16.27
C ALA A 60 19.93 -2.93 -16.36
N THR A 61 20.69 -3.76 -17.08
CA THR A 61 20.52 -5.21 -17.15
C THR A 61 21.81 -5.88 -16.71
N TYR A 62 21.71 -6.74 -15.71
CA TYR A 62 22.78 -7.56 -15.16
C TYR A 62 22.52 -9.01 -15.55
N GLU A 63 23.55 -9.69 -16.03
CA GLU A 63 23.55 -11.11 -16.39
C GLU A 63 24.47 -11.86 -15.42
N TRP A 64 23.94 -12.91 -14.80
CA TRP A 64 24.59 -13.64 -13.72
C TRP A 64 24.68 -15.13 -14.01
N THR A 65 25.71 -15.77 -13.49
CA THR A 65 25.75 -17.23 -13.29
C THR A 65 25.32 -17.53 -11.85
N ILE A 66 24.41 -18.49 -11.66
CA ILE A 66 23.96 -18.91 -10.33
C ILE A 66 24.73 -20.16 -9.91
N GLN A 67 25.26 -20.15 -8.69
CA GLN A 67 25.92 -21.27 -8.05
C GLN A 67 25.28 -21.63 -6.71
N LEU A 68 25.33 -22.92 -6.36
CA LEU A 68 25.02 -23.45 -5.04
C LEU A 68 26.19 -24.34 -4.61
N LYS A 69 26.85 -24.04 -3.48
CA LYS A 69 28.07 -24.75 -3.04
C LYS A 69 29.12 -24.86 -4.17
N ASP A 70 29.38 -23.73 -4.83
CA ASP A 70 30.32 -23.58 -5.96
C ASP A 70 29.98 -24.38 -7.23
N GLN A 71 28.85 -25.07 -7.28
CA GLN A 71 28.37 -25.76 -8.47
C GLN A 71 27.41 -24.86 -9.25
N THR A 72 27.63 -24.75 -10.56
CA THR A 72 26.75 -23.95 -11.43
C THR A 72 25.39 -24.62 -11.56
N MET A 73 24.34 -23.89 -11.18
CA MET A 73 22.96 -24.37 -11.17
C MET A 73 22.10 -23.74 -12.28
N GLY A 74 22.53 -22.60 -12.83
CA GLY A 74 21.72 -21.84 -13.76
C GLY A 74 22.26 -20.45 -14.06
N ASN A 75 21.40 -19.61 -14.61
CA ASN A 75 21.70 -18.21 -14.89
C ASN A 75 20.60 -17.30 -14.33
N ALA A 76 20.94 -16.03 -14.15
CA ALA A 76 19.96 -15.02 -13.78
C ALA A 76 20.09 -13.77 -14.63
N ARG A 77 18.99 -13.04 -14.74
CA ARG A 77 18.95 -11.69 -15.29
C ARG A 77 18.27 -10.77 -14.28
N THR A 78 18.95 -9.70 -13.89
CA THR A 78 18.35 -8.61 -13.10
C THR A 78 18.20 -7.39 -13.99
N GLN A 79 16.99 -6.85 -14.08
CA GLN A 79 16.69 -5.61 -14.78
C GLN A 79 16.21 -4.59 -13.76
N ILE A 80 16.74 -3.37 -13.84
CA ILE A 80 16.30 -2.25 -13.03
C ILE A 80 15.94 -1.07 -13.93
N LYS A 81 14.96 -0.28 -13.54
CA LYS A 81 14.56 0.94 -14.24
C LYS A 81 14.06 2.00 -13.26
N ALA A 82 14.68 3.17 -13.31
CA ALA A 82 14.29 4.32 -12.51
C ALA A 82 12.83 4.75 -12.85
N PRO A 83 12.04 5.18 -11.86
CA PRO A 83 12.46 5.42 -10.47
C PRO A 83 12.28 4.22 -9.53
N GLY A 84 11.82 3.05 -9.95
CA GLY A 84 11.51 1.99 -8.98
C GLY A 84 10.93 0.72 -9.54
N SER A 85 11.40 0.31 -10.72
CA SER A 85 11.06 -1.00 -11.28
C SER A 85 12.26 -1.92 -11.22
N VAL A 86 12.06 -3.15 -10.75
CA VAL A 86 13.07 -4.21 -10.70
C VAL A 86 12.42 -5.51 -11.14
N ARG A 87 13.15 -6.33 -11.90
CA ARG A 87 12.78 -7.69 -12.28
C ARG A 87 14.00 -8.60 -12.15
N ILE A 88 13.84 -9.73 -11.51
CA ILE A 88 14.86 -10.76 -11.35
C ILE A 88 14.29 -12.04 -11.94
N GLU A 89 14.94 -12.56 -12.98
CA GLU A 89 14.63 -13.85 -13.60
C GLU A 89 15.77 -14.81 -13.28
N MET A 90 15.48 -15.89 -12.58
CA MET A 90 16.41 -16.98 -12.32
C MET A 90 15.95 -18.20 -13.11
N THR A 91 16.84 -18.78 -13.92
CA THR A 91 16.57 -20.00 -14.68
C THR A 91 17.49 -21.11 -14.19
N PHE A 92 16.86 -22.23 -13.81
CA PHE A 92 17.51 -23.44 -13.36
C PHE A 92 17.14 -24.60 -14.30
N GLY A 93 17.81 -25.75 -14.15
CA GLY A 93 17.47 -26.94 -14.94
C GLY A 93 16.04 -27.46 -14.73
N ASN A 94 15.40 -27.14 -13.60
CA ASN A 94 14.05 -27.58 -13.24
C ASN A 94 12.96 -26.52 -13.43
N GLY A 95 13.29 -25.32 -13.93
CA GLY A 95 12.30 -24.26 -14.15
C GLY A 95 12.83 -22.86 -13.90
N GLN A 96 11.90 -21.91 -13.75
CA GLN A 96 12.23 -20.51 -13.54
C GLN A 96 11.59 -19.97 -12.26
N ILE A 97 12.30 -19.05 -11.62
CA ILE A 97 11.73 -18.16 -10.60
C ILE A 97 11.85 -16.75 -11.14
N ILE A 98 10.73 -16.05 -11.24
CA ILE A 98 10.71 -14.66 -11.69
C ILE A 98 10.07 -13.82 -10.59
N SER A 99 10.72 -12.74 -10.19
CA SER A 99 10.09 -11.74 -9.32
C SER A 99 10.22 -10.37 -9.93
N ALA A 100 9.22 -9.51 -9.70
CA ALA A 100 9.32 -8.12 -10.08
C ALA A 100 8.53 -7.20 -9.14
N ALA A 101 8.97 -5.96 -9.05
CA ALA A 101 8.25 -4.86 -8.45
C ALA A 101 8.23 -3.71 -9.46
N ASN A 102 7.08 -3.06 -9.62
CA ASN A 102 6.90 -1.94 -10.54
C ASN A 102 6.00 -0.85 -9.93
N ALA A 103 5.56 0.11 -10.75
CA ALA A 103 4.70 1.20 -10.33
C ALA A 103 3.25 0.80 -9.98
N SER A 104 2.80 -0.41 -10.26
CA SER A 104 1.48 -0.94 -9.88
C SER A 104 1.61 -2.01 -8.79
N SER A 105 2.25 -3.13 -9.11
CA SER A 105 2.28 -4.36 -8.30
C SER A 105 3.69 -4.80 -7.91
N THR A 106 3.72 -5.81 -7.06
CA THR A 106 4.87 -6.69 -6.82
C THR A 106 4.38 -8.11 -7.02
N TRP A 107 5.11 -8.95 -7.74
CA TRP A 107 4.67 -10.31 -8.06
C TRP A 107 5.84 -11.29 -8.15
N VAL A 108 5.53 -12.57 -7.97
CA VAL A 108 6.47 -13.69 -8.06
C VAL A 108 5.83 -14.81 -8.87
N TYR A 109 6.58 -15.37 -9.80
CA TYR A 109 6.32 -16.64 -10.47
C TYR A 109 7.30 -17.67 -9.91
N GLY A 110 6.77 -18.71 -9.25
CA GLY A 110 7.58 -19.72 -8.58
C GLY A 110 7.89 -20.95 -9.44
N LEU A 111 8.73 -21.84 -8.91
CA LEU A 111 9.00 -23.17 -9.50
C LEU A 111 7.76 -24.07 -9.52
N ASP A 112 6.73 -23.74 -8.74
CA ASP A 112 5.40 -24.35 -8.77
C ASP A 112 4.58 -23.96 -10.01
N GLY A 113 5.11 -23.09 -10.86
CA GLY A 113 4.44 -22.56 -12.03
C GLY A 113 3.32 -21.56 -11.70
N GLN A 114 3.23 -21.12 -10.44
CA GLN A 114 2.17 -20.23 -9.97
C GLN A 114 2.65 -18.78 -9.93
N LEU A 115 1.85 -17.90 -10.52
CA LEU A 115 2.01 -16.45 -10.39
C LEU A 115 1.24 -15.97 -9.15
N ARG A 116 1.91 -15.19 -8.32
CA ARG A 116 1.36 -14.62 -7.08
C ARG A 116 1.69 -13.14 -7.00
N THR A 117 0.67 -12.32 -6.81
CA THR A 117 0.87 -10.90 -6.48
C THR A 117 1.08 -10.77 -4.98
N LEU A 118 2.23 -10.21 -4.59
CA LEU A 118 2.53 -9.94 -3.18
C LEU A 118 1.65 -8.79 -2.69
N THR A 119 1.27 -8.83 -1.42
CA THR A 119 0.47 -7.79 -0.77
C THR A 119 1.08 -7.40 0.58
N GLY A 120 0.54 -6.36 1.23
CA GLY A 120 0.92 -6.01 2.59
C GLY A 120 2.40 -5.61 2.74
N ALA A 121 3.03 -6.07 3.83
CA ALA A 121 4.38 -5.68 4.21
C ALA A 121 5.44 -6.19 3.22
N GLU A 122 5.32 -7.43 2.73
CA GLU A 122 6.21 -8.00 1.72
C GLU A 122 6.23 -7.16 0.44
N ALA A 123 5.05 -6.79 -0.08
CA ALA A 123 4.94 -5.95 -1.28
C ALA A 123 5.52 -4.56 -1.04
N ALA A 124 5.31 -4.00 0.15
CA ALA A 124 5.82 -2.68 0.51
C ALA A 124 7.36 -2.68 0.62
N ALA A 125 7.95 -3.72 1.21
CA ALA A 125 9.40 -3.91 1.32
C ALA A 125 10.05 -4.09 -0.06
N ALA A 126 9.47 -4.92 -0.92
CA ALA A 126 9.94 -5.09 -2.29
C ALA A 126 9.88 -3.79 -3.12
N LYS A 127 8.81 -3.00 -2.96
CA LYS A 127 8.70 -1.68 -3.62
C LYS A 127 9.73 -0.68 -3.09
N LEU A 128 10.02 -0.69 -1.78
CA LEU A 128 11.08 0.13 -1.20
C LEU A 128 12.44 -0.29 -1.75
N GLN A 129 12.73 -1.60 -1.82
CA GLN A 129 13.98 -2.08 -2.40
C GLN A 129 14.11 -1.65 -3.87
N ALA A 130 13.05 -1.82 -4.66
CA ALA A 130 13.06 -1.42 -6.06
C ALA A 130 13.35 0.09 -6.25
N LEU A 131 12.79 0.95 -5.40
CA LEU A 131 13.10 2.39 -5.39
C LEU A 131 14.58 2.66 -5.07
N LEU A 132 15.16 1.96 -4.09
CA LEU A 132 16.55 2.14 -3.68
C LEU A 132 17.53 1.65 -4.75
N ASP A 133 17.29 0.45 -5.28
CA ASP A 133 18.17 -0.23 -6.23
C ASP A 133 18.12 0.46 -7.60
N ALA A 134 16.92 0.76 -8.12
CA ALA A 134 16.76 1.40 -9.43
C ALA A 134 17.28 2.85 -9.51
N ASN A 135 17.60 3.46 -8.37
CA ASN A 135 18.23 4.78 -8.33
C ASN A 135 19.64 4.73 -7.72
N HIS A 136 20.18 3.55 -7.42
CA HIS A 136 21.48 3.38 -6.76
C HIS A 136 21.64 4.30 -5.54
N LEU A 137 20.58 4.43 -4.73
CA LEU A 137 20.48 5.33 -3.56
C LEU A 137 20.58 6.84 -3.86
N VAL A 138 20.71 7.25 -5.13
CA VAL A 138 20.81 8.66 -5.53
C VAL A 138 19.53 9.39 -5.14
N ASP A 139 19.69 10.48 -4.41
CA ASP A 139 18.61 11.40 -4.04
C ASP A 139 17.38 10.68 -3.41
N TYR A 140 17.60 9.61 -2.63
CA TYR A 140 16.52 8.79 -2.03
C TYR A 140 15.45 9.64 -1.30
N LYS A 141 15.83 10.76 -0.68
CA LYS A 141 14.91 11.71 -0.03
C LYS A 141 13.88 12.32 -1.01
N LYS A 142 14.27 12.57 -2.27
CA LYS A 142 13.36 13.07 -3.32
C LYS A 142 12.32 12.02 -3.74
N LEU A 143 12.59 10.75 -3.47
CA LEU A 143 11.68 9.62 -3.67
C LEU A 143 10.78 9.36 -2.46
N ASN A 144 10.74 10.29 -1.49
CA ASN A 144 10.04 10.14 -0.20
C ASN A 144 10.52 8.96 0.66
N VAL A 145 11.76 8.51 0.45
CA VAL A 145 12.42 7.52 1.31
C VAL A 145 13.10 8.23 2.49
N LEU A 146 12.88 7.70 3.69
CA LEU A 146 13.50 8.14 4.93
C LEU A 146 14.70 7.24 5.22
N ALA A 147 15.71 7.76 5.93
CA ALA A 147 16.85 6.96 6.34
C ALA A 147 17.43 7.42 7.69
N ARG A 148 17.89 6.47 8.49
CA ARG A 148 18.61 6.72 9.75
C ARG A 148 19.69 5.68 9.97
N VAL A 149 20.79 6.08 10.62
CA VAL A 149 21.81 5.14 11.09
C VAL A 149 21.33 4.58 12.43
N VAL A 150 21.15 3.27 12.50
CA VAL A 150 20.63 2.56 13.67
C VAL A 150 21.77 2.30 14.66
N SER A 151 22.90 1.78 14.17
CA SER A 151 24.06 1.43 14.98
C SER A 151 25.32 1.28 14.11
N LEU A 152 26.46 1.12 14.77
CA LEU A 152 27.68 0.56 14.18
C LEU A 152 27.74 -0.90 14.65
N GLY A 153 27.82 -1.84 13.71
CA GLY A 153 28.02 -3.26 13.98
C GLY A 153 29.28 -3.77 13.30
N GLU A 154 29.40 -5.09 13.20
CA GLU A 154 30.51 -5.77 12.53
C GLU A 154 29.97 -6.83 11.58
N ILE A 155 30.65 -7.00 10.43
CA ILE A 155 30.38 -8.04 9.45
C ILE A 155 31.72 -8.58 8.95
N ALA A 156 31.91 -9.91 9.01
CA ALA A 156 33.20 -10.54 8.70
C ALA A 156 34.39 -9.88 9.43
N SER A 157 34.21 -9.50 10.69
CA SER A 157 35.19 -8.79 11.53
C SER A 157 35.58 -7.38 11.05
N GLU A 158 34.84 -6.81 10.09
CA GLU A 158 34.97 -5.41 9.68
C GLU A 158 33.82 -4.55 10.23
N PRO A 159 34.10 -3.34 10.75
CA PRO A 159 33.07 -2.42 11.21
C PRO A 159 32.17 -1.98 10.04
N ALA A 160 30.85 -2.03 10.25
CA ALA A 160 29.85 -1.62 9.26
C ALA A 160 28.71 -0.81 9.91
N TYR A 161 28.36 0.31 9.30
CA TYR A 161 27.23 1.13 9.73
C TYR A 161 25.92 0.53 9.24
N ILE A 162 24.98 0.31 10.14
CA ILE A 162 23.65 -0.21 9.83
C ILE A 162 22.72 0.98 9.56
N VAL A 163 22.28 1.12 8.31
CA VAL A 163 21.36 2.16 7.87
C VAL A 163 20.00 1.54 7.60
N GLU A 164 18.99 2.02 8.31
CA GLU A 164 17.60 1.68 8.02
C GLU A 164 17.05 2.68 7.01
N PHE A 165 16.63 2.17 5.86
CA PHE A 165 15.78 2.90 4.93
C PHE A 165 14.32 2.54 5.20
N SER A 166 13.44 3.53 5.13
CA SER A 166 12.01 3.30 5.36
C SER A 166 11.13 4.17 4.49
N SER A 167 9.93 3.67 4.21
CA SER A 167 8.86 4.43 3.57
C SER A 167 7.79 4.79 4.60
N ARG A 168 6.98 5.79 4.27
CA ARG A 168 5.94 6.32 5.16
C ARG A 168 4.74 5.39 5.34
N ASN A 169 4.62 4.38 4.48
CA ASN A 169 3.65 3.30 4.63
C ASN A 169 4.17 2.14 5.49
N GLY A 170 5.35 2.28 6.11
CA GLY A 170 5.86 1.35 7.11
C GLY A 170 6.89 0.33 6.62
N ALA A 171 7.20 0.28 5.32
CA ALA A 171 8.23 -0.64 4.82
C ALA A 171 9.61 -0.23 5.33
N ARG A 172 10.47 -1.22 5.59
CA ARG A 172 11.83 -1.03 6.12
C ARG A 172 12.80 -2.00 5.48
N LEU A 173 14.01 -1.54 5.26
CA LEU A 173 15.16 -2.35 4.84
C LEU A 173 16.38 -1.88 5.61
N ARG A 174 17.28 -2.80 5.95
CA ARG A 174 18.57 -2.45 6.53
C ARG A 174 19.67 -2.67 5.52
N TYR A 175 20.57 -1.71 5.41
CA TYR A 175 21.75 -1.75 4.56
C TYR A 175 22.98 -1.57 5.46
N TRP A 176 23.96 -2.46 5.31
CA TRP A 176 25.24 -2.38 6.02
C TRP A 176 26.24 -1.73 5.09
N PHE A 177 26.78 -0.58 5.49
CA PHE A 177 27.86 0.10 4.77
C PHE A 177 29.18 -0.15 5.49
N SER A 178 30.13 -0.81 4.83
CA SER A 178 31.45 -1.03 5.39
C SER A 178 32.12 0.31 5.76
N ALA A 179 32.66 0.39 6.97
CA ALA A 179 33.38 1.58 7.41
C ALA A 179 34.75 1.71 6.72
N SER A 180 35.30 0.65 6.12
CA SER A 180 36.55 0.68 5.37
C SER A 180 36.29 1.16 3.92
N SER A 181 35.58 0.36 3.13
CA SER A 181 35.35 0.59 1.69
C SER A 181 34.26 1.61 1.38
N LYS A 182 33.39 1.91 2.36
CA LYS A 182 32.17 2.74 2.20
C LYS A 182 31.08 2.11 1.32
N LEU A 183 31.24 0.85 0.91
CA LEU A 183 30.29 0.15 0.04
C LEU A 183 29.22 -0.58 0.85
N PRO A 184 28.00 -0.74 0.32
CA PRO A 184 27.06 -1.73 0.83
C PRO A 184 27.70 -3.11 0.84
N VAL A 185 27.56 -3.86 1.93
CA VAL A 185 28.09 -5.22 2.05
C VAL A 185 27.01 -6.22 2.42
N GLN A 186 25.87 -5.73 2.94
CA GLN A 186 24.70 -6.55 3.22
C GLN A 186 23.42 -5.72 3.07
N ILE A 187 22.35 -6.37 2.63
CA ILE A 187 20.97 -5.90 2.74
C ILE A 187 20.17 -6.99 3.48
N GLU A 188 19.34 -6.56 4.43
CA GLU A 188 18.40 -7.41 5.14
C GLU A 188 16.99 -6.88 4.89
N ASP A 189 16.11 -7.79 4.46
CA ASP A 189 14.67 -7.61 4.41
C ASP A 189 14.04 -8.62 5.37
N GLU A 190 13.60 -8.12 6.53
CA GLU A 190 12.95 -8.94 7.56
C GLU A 190 11.58 -9.46 7.09
N GLU A 191 10.84 -8.68 6.29
CA GLU A 191 9.48 -9.03 5.84
C GLU A 191 9.52 -10.19 4.84
N ARG A 192 10.47 -10.16 3.91
CA ARG A 192 10.67 -11.24 2.93
C ARG A 192 11.67 -12.30 3.40
N LYS A 193 12.24 -12.13 4.60
CA LYS A 193 13.27 -12.99 5.18
C LYS A 193 14.44 -13.26 4.23
N THR A 194 14.90 -12.22 3.56
CA THR A 194 16.05 -12.30 2.65
C THR A 194 17.24 -11.55 3.21
N MET A 195 18.41 -12.17 3.10
CA MET A 195 19.69 -11.54 3.33
C MET A 195 20.50 -11.60 2.04
N VAL A 196 20.98 -10.45 1.58
CA VAL A 196 21.84 -10.35 0.40
C VAL A 196 23.19 -9.80 0.83
N ARG A 197 24.29 -10.47 0.49
CA ARG A 197 25.66 -9.99 0.74
C ARG A 197 26.37 -9.68 -0.56
N PHE A 198 27.19 -8.64 -0.52
CA PHE A 198 27.92 -8.14 -1.67
C PHE A 198 29.41 -8.20 -1.41
N ALA A 199 30.15 -8.73 -2.38
CA ALA A 199 31.59 -8.85 -2.33
C ALA A 199 32.19 -8.64 -3.73
N ASP A 200 33.52 -8.60 -3.78
CA ASP A 200 34.30 -8.52 -5.02
C ASP A 200 33.86 -7.35 -5.91
N TYR A 201 33.89 -6.15 -5.34
CA TYR A 201 33.54 -4.94 -6.07
C TYR A 201 34.64 -4.58 -7.07
N ARG A 202 34.27 -4.39 -8.34
CA ARG A 202 35.21 -4.01 -9.41
C ARG A 202 34.62 -2.91 -10.28
N PHE A 203 35.49 -2.11 -10.89
CA PHE A 203 35.07 -1.07 -11.82
C PHE A 203 34.78 -1.68 -13.20
N GLU A 204 33.59 -1.39 -13.70
CA GLU A 204 33.21 -1.69 -15.07
C GLU A 204 33.97 -0.77 -16.03
N VAL A 205 34.83 -1.35 -16.87
CA VAL A 205 35.78 -0.59 -17.71
C VAL A 205 35.06 0.43 -18.60
N ALA A 206 33.91 0.06 -19.17
CA ALA A 206 33.18 0.91 -20.12
C ALA A 206 32.48 2.10 -19.45
N THR A 207 32.02 1.95 -18.21
CA THR A 207 31.18 2.97 -17.54
C THR A 207 31.88 3.65 -16.37
N ASN A 208 32.95 3.06 -15.84
CA ASN A 208 33.64 3.45 -14.62
C ASN A 208 32.68 3.51 -13.42
N VAL A 209 31.75 2.56 -13.36
CA VAL A 209 30.84 2.31 -12.24
C VAL A 209 31.37 1.11 -11.47
N LEU A 210 31.36 1.18 -10.14
CA LEU A 210 31.79 0.07 -9.30
C LEU A 210 30.60 -0.86 -9.02
N GLU A 211 30.73 -2.14 -9.40
CA GLU A 211 29.68 -3.15 -9.27
C GLU A 211 30.17 -4.37 -8.47
N PRO A 212 29.30 -4.99 -7.64
CA PRO A 212 29.62 -6.24 -6.96
C PRO A 212 29.63 -7.39 -7.97
N HIS A 213 30.75 -8.11 -8.07
CA HIS A 213 30.86 -9.28 -8.95
C HIS A 213 30.44 -10.58 -8.27
N HIS A 214 30.31 -10.55 -6.95
CA HIS A 214 29.87 -11.69 -6.14
C HIS A 214 28.72 -11.27 -5.21
N VAL A 215 27.54 -11.82 -5.45
CA VAL A 215 26.34 -11.56 -4.64
C VAL A 215 25.82 -12.87 -4.06
N ALA A 216 25.77 -12.97 -2.74
CA ALA A 216 25.22 -14.14 -2.05
C ALA A 216 23.81 -13.82 -1.54
N LEU A 217 22.82 -14.60 -1.97
CA LEU A 217 21.43 -14.49 -1.55
C LEU A 217 21.10 -15.68 -0.64
N ASN A 218 20.64 -15.37 0.56
CA ASN A 218 20.06 -16.34 1.48
C ASN A 218 18.59 -15.99 1.69
N THR A 219 17.72 -16.97 1.41
CA THR A 219 16.29 -16.92 1.76
C THR A 219 16.00 -18.05 2.73
N ASP A 220 15.19 -17.78 3.75
CA ASP A 220 14.80 -18.73 4.81
C ASP A 220 14.56 -20.16 4.25
N GLY A 221 15.41 -21.11 4.62
CA GLY A 221 15.29 -22.53 4.28
C GLY A 221 15.77 -22.99 2.89
N SER A 222 16.28 -22.11 2.02
CA SER A 222 16.63 -22.46 0.62
C SER A 222 18.12 -22.72 0.33
N GLY A 223 19.00 -22.49 1.31
CA GLY A 223 20.45 -22.46 1.10
C GLY A 223 20.94 -21.13 0.51
N GLU A 224 22.26 -20.90 0.55
CA GLU A 224 22.85 -19.66 0.01
C GLU A 224 23.14 -19.85 -1.48
N LEU A 225 22.50 -19.05 -2.32
CA LEU A 225 22.78 -18.97 -3.76
C LEU A 225 23.80 -17.87 -4.03
N THR A 226 24.83 -18.19 -4.79
CA THR A 226 25.84 -17.24 -5.24
C THR A 226 25.56 -16.81 -6.67
N PHE A 227 25.57 -15.51 -6.92
CA PHE A 227 25.40 -14.89 -8.23
C PHE A 227 26.74 -14.26 -8.63
N LEU A 228 27.30 -14.75 -9.74
CA LEU A 228 28.55 -14.25 -10.32
C LEU A 228 28.25 -13.36 -11.51
N LEU A 229 28.59 -12.08 -11.43
CA LEU A 229 28.34 -11.12 -12.50
C LEU A 229 29.13 -11.51 -13.76
N GLN A 230 28.42 -11.70 -14.87
CA GLN A 230 29.01 -11.95 -16.18
C GLN A 230 29.09 -10.67 -17.01
N ARG A 231 28.02 -9.86 -16.95
CA ARG A 231 27.90 -8.63 -17.72
C ARG A 231 26.90 -7.69 -17.09
N VAL A 232 27.17 -6.39 -17.20
CA VAL A 232 26.19 -5.33 -16.97
C VAL A 232 26.09 -4.43 -18.20
N SER A 233 24.89 -3.96 -18.50
CA SER A 233 24.60 -2.99 -19.57
C SER A 233 23.66 -1.93 -19.06
N TYR A 234 23.93 -0.66 -19.38
CA TYR A 234 23.18 0.49 -18.87
C TYR A 234 22.48 1.24 -19.99
N ASN A 235 21.32 1.83 -19.68
CA ASN A 235 20.57 2.74 -20.54
C ASN A 235 20.18 2.12 -21.90
N MET A 236 19.70 0.88 -21.86
CA MET A 236 19.24 0.12 -23.01
C MET A 236 17.79 0.42 -23.40
N GLY A 237 17.09 1.30 -22.67
CA GLY A 237 15.72 1.70 -23.00
C GLY A 237 14.71 0.60 -22.68
N ILE A 238 14.84 -0.04 -21.52
CA ILE A 238 13.94 -1.13 -21.09
C ILE A 238 12.50 -0.60 -21.04
N ARG A 239 11.57 -1.28 -21.72
CA ARG A 239 10.14 -0.90 -21.73
C ARG A 239 9.50 -1.18 -20.37
N ASP A 240 8.54 -0.36 -19.96
CA ASP A 240 7.84 -0.57 -18.67
C ASP A 240 7.13 -1.92 -18.61
N SER A 241 6.65 -2.41 -19.75
CA SER A 241 6.01 -3.73 -19.83
C SER A 241 6.94 -4.91 -19.56
N ALA A 242 8.26 -4.72 -19.54
CA ALA A 242 9.19 -5.75 -19.10
C ALA A 242 8.98 -6.12 -17.61
N PHE A 243 8.42 -5.20 -16.81
CA PHE A 243 8.20 -5.40 -15.37
C PHE A 243 6.75 -5.79 -15.06
N ASP A 244 5.88 -5.86 -16.06
CA ASP A 244 4.49 -6.27 -15.89
C ASP A 244 4.44 -7.80 -15.62
N PRO A 245 3.46 -8.28 -14.83
CA PRO A 245 3.22 -9.71 -14.68
C PRO A 245 3.06 -10.37 -16.05
N PRO A 246 3.48 -11.63 -16.27
CA PRO A 246 3.21 -12.31 -17.53
C PRO A 246 1.67 -12.40 -17.74
N PRO A 247 1.18 -12.20 -18.98
CA PRO A 247 -0.25 -12.29 -19.26
C PRO A 247 -0.75 -13.73 -19.06
N ALA A 248 -2.02 -13.89 -18.70
CA ALA A 248 -2.65 -15.20 -18.69
C ALA A 248 -2.85 -15.74 -20.11
N ALA A 249 -2.89 -17.07 -20.23
CA ALA A 249 -3.24 -17.73 -21.49
C ALA A 249 -4.74 -17.53 -21.85
N GLU A 250 -5.60 -17.36 -20.85
CA GLU A 250 -7.04 -17.08 -21.00
C GLU A 250 -7.27 -15.59 -21.21
N ALA A 251 -8.10 -15.23 -22.20
CA ALA A 251 -8.56 -13.86 -22.38
C ALA A 251 -9.68 -13.53 -21.39
N LEU A 252 -9.42 -12.58 -20.48
CA LEU A 252 -10.41 -12.10 -19.49
C LEU A 252 -10.93 -10.71 -19.91
N ASP A 253 -12.25 -10.57 -20.04
CA ASP A 253 -12.91 -9.28 -20.31
C ASP A 253 -13.05 -8.46 -19.02
N VAL A 254 -11.96 -7.77 -18.66
CA VAL A 254 -11.92 -6.89 -17.48
C VAL A 254 -12.97 -5.77 -17.56
N PRO A 255 -13.17 -5.07 -18.69
CA PRO A 255 -14.25 -4.10 -18.82
C PRO A 255 -15.63 -4.65 -18.49
N ALA A 256 -16.03 -5.80 -19.04
CA ALA A 256 -17.32 -6.42 -18.73
C ALA A 256 -17.43 -6.78 -17.25
N LEU A 257 -16.39 -7.38 -16.67
CA LEU A 257 -16.34 -7.73 -15.25
C LEU A 257 -16.51 -6.51 -14.34
N LEU A 258 -15.85 -5.39 -14.64
CA LEU A 258 -15.98 -4.16 -13.85
C LEU A 258 -17.39 -3.56 -13.91
N ARG A 259 -18.10 -3.70 -15.04
CA ARG A 259 -19.51 -3.29 -15.15
C ARG A 259 -20.43 -4.19 -14.32
N GLU A 260 -20.17 -5.49 -14.30
CA GLU A 260 -20.91 -6.43 -13.43
C GLU A 260 -20.71 -6.08 -11.95
N VAL A 261 -19.47 -5.79 -11.54
CA VAL A 261 -19.15 -5.34 -10.19
C VAL A 261 -19.90 -4.06 -9.83
N ALA A 262 -19.94 -3.10 -10.75
CA ALA A 262 -20.68 -1.85 -10.56
C ALA A 262 -22.18 -2.09 -10.30
N ARG A 263 -22.80 -3.03 -11.05
CA ARG A 263 -24.21 -3.39 -10.88
C ARG A 263 -24.47 -4.10 -9.54
N ASN A 264 -23.58 -5.02 -9.15
CA ASN A 264 -23.77 -5.81 -7.93
C ASN A 264 -23.51 -5.03 -6.63
N GLN A 265 -22.90 -3.84 -6.73
CA GLN A 265 -22.53 -3.03 -5.56
C GLN A 265 -23.73 -2.43 -4.80
N GLU A 266 -24.86 -2.15 -5.48
CA GLU A 266 -26.05 -1.53 -4.88
C GLU A 266 -26.81 -2.51 -3.96
N GLU A 267 -26.78 -3.81 -4.27
CA GLU A 267 -27.42 -4.85 -3.47
C GLU A 267 -26.68 -5.06 -2.14
N VAL A 268 -25.35 -5.14 -2.18
CA VAL A 268 -24.50 -5.27 -0.99
C VAL A 268 -24.67 -4.08 -0.02
N GLU A 269 -24.85 -2.87 -0.56
CA GLU A 269 -25.05 -1.66 0.26
C GLU A 269 -26.29 -1.68 1.13
N ARG A 270 -27.38 -2.31 0.67
CA ARG A 270 -28.61 -2.40 1.46
C ARG A 270 -28.47 -3.37 2.64
N ARG A 271 -27.57 -4.34 2.53
CA ARG A 271 -27.46 -5.44 3.49
C ARG A 271 -26.44 -5.21 4.59
N VAL A 272 -25.61 -4.15 4.48
CA VAL A 272 -24.67 -3.78 5.57
C VAL A 272 -25.39 -3.46 6.89
N THR A 273 -26.64 -2.99 6.82
CA THR A 273 -27.48 -2.69 7.98
C THR A 273 -28.00 -3.94 8.70
N GLU A 274 -27.80 -5.13 8.12
CA GLU A 274 -28.08 -6.40 8.78
C GLU A 274 -26.98 -6.79 9.78
N TYR A 275 -25.91 -5.99 9.92
CA TYR A 275 -24.79 -6.31 10.80
C TYR A 275 -24.47 -5.19 11.78
N ALA A 276 -24.02 -5.57 12.98
CA ALA A 276 -23.15 -4.74 13.81
C ALA A 276 -21.75 -5.36 13.83
N PHE A 277 -20.75 -4.53 14.06
CA PHE A 277 -19.35 -4.98 14.03
C PHE A 277 -18.45 -4.09 14.89
N VAL A 278 -17.24 -4.58 15.14
CA VAL A 278 -16.18 -3.82 15.80
C VAL A 278 -15.33 -3.14 14.74
N GLN A 279 -14.99 -1.87 14.97
CA GLN A 279 -14.08 -1.09 14.14
C GLN A 279 -12.89 -0.62 14.98
N ARG A 280 -11.68 -1.03 14.59
CA ARG A 280 -10.43 -0.56 15.18
C ARG A 280 -9.77 0.45 14.25
N GLU A 281 -9.60 1.68 14.71
CA GLU A 281 -8.84 2.72 14.02
C GLU A 281 -7.47 2.89 14.66
N THR A 282 -6.43 2.90 13.84
CA THR A 282 -5.05 3.21 14.27
C THR A 282 -4.54 4.38 13.45
N ASP A 283 -4.34 5.52 14.11
CA ASP A 283 -3.75 6.73 13.53
C ASP A 283 -2.28 6.83 13.96
N ARG A 284 -1.36 7.03 13.01
CA ARG A 284 0.08 7.14 13.25
C ARG A 284 0.64 8.42 12.66
N GLU A 285 1.47 9.09 13.45
CA GLU A 285 2.34 10.18 13.00
C GLU A 285 3.80 9.71 13.05
N PHE A 286 4.55 9.96 11.98
CA PHE A 286 5.97 9.60 11.89
C PHE A 286 6.88 10.83 12.00
N SER A 287 8.05 10.65 12.59
CA SER A 287 9.13 11.64 12.56
C SER A 287 9.74 11.75 11.16
N SER A 288 10.55 12.78 10.92
CA SER A 288 11.33 12.90 9.68
C SER A 288 12.36 11.78 9.47
N LYS A 289 12.60 10.95 10.49
CA LYS A 289 13.49 9.77 10.44
C LYS A 289 12.73 8.44 10.24
N GLY A 290 11.39 8.48 10.13
CA GLY A 290 10.56 7.29 9.94
C GLY A 290 10.15 6.57 11.24
N GLU A 291 10.46 7.16 12.39
CA GLU A 291 10.09 6.62 13.70
C GLU A 291 8.64 7.03 14.05
N VAL A 292 7.86 6.14 14.67
CA VAL A 292 6.51 6.50 15.15
C VAL A 292 6.66 7.53 16.27
N LYS A 293 6.14 8.74 16.03
CA LYS A 293 6.12 9.85 17.01
C LYS A 293 4.89 9.76 17.91
N LYS A 294 3.76 9.39 17.33
CA LYS A 294 2.48 9.25 18.02
C LYS A 294 1.69 8.13 17.36
N GLU A 295 1.07 7.31 18.19
CA GLU A 295 0.06 6.35 17.77
C GLU A 295 -1.20 6.60 18.62
N THR A 296 -2.36 6.54 17.99
CA THR A 296 -3.65 6.58 18.69
C THR A 296 -4.50 5.46 18.14
N VAL A 297 -4.95 4.58 19.05
CA VAL A 297 -5.81 3.45 18.73
C VAL A 297 -7.18 3.71 19.34
N LYS A 298 -8.24 3.64 18.54
CA LYS A 298 -9.62 3.72 19.02
C LYS A 298 -10.39 2.49 18.54
N VAL A 299 -11.19 1.91 19.44
CA VAL A 299 -12.05 0.77 19.12
C VAL A 299 -13.49 1.18 19.32
N PHE A 300 -14.32 0.93 18.31
CA PHE A 300 -15.73 1.26 18.30
C PHE A 300 -16.59 0.01 18.09
N GLU A 301 -17.73 -0.05 18.74
CA GLU A 301 -18.88 -0.82 18.25
C GLU A 301 -19.61 0.04 17.21
N VAL A 302 -19.94 -0.54 16.06
CA VAL A 302 -20.57 0.17 14.93
C VAL A 302 -21.92 -0.45 14.63
N PHE A 303 -22.93 0.42 14.55
CA PHE A 303 -24.31 0.10 14.25
C PHE A 303 -24.72 0.85 12.96
N PRO A 304 -24.54 0.23 11.78
CA PRO A 304 -25.04 0.75 10.52
C PRO A 304 -26.57 0.87 10.55
N LEU A 305 -27.07 1.98 10.00
CA LEU A 305 -28.50 2.27 9.92
C LEU A 305 -28.85 2.65 8.49
N ALA A 306 -30.07 2.30 8.06
CA ALA A 306 -30.56 2.66 6.74
C ALA A 306 -30.61 4.19 6.58
N ASP A 307 -30.24 4.67 5.39
CA ASP A 307 -30.41 6.08 4.97
C ASP A 307 -29.65 7.15 5.77
N ARG A 308 -28.70 6.75 6.64
CA ARG A 308 -27.85 7.66 7.43
C ARG A 308 -26.47 7.09 7.73
N GLU A 309 -25.61 7.93 8.32
CA GLU A 309 -24.32 7.49 8.86
C GLU A 309 -24.53 6.53 10.05
N PRO A 310 -23.62 5.55 10.23
CA PRO A 310 -23.68 4.60 11.33
C PRO A 310 -23.59 5.33 12.68
N ILE A 311 -24.23 4.75 13.70
CA ILE A 311 -23.97 5.13 15.09
C ILE A 311 -22.77 4.32 15.55
N THR A 312 -21.77 4.99 16.12
CA THR A 312 -20.57 4.36 16.66
C THR A 312 -20.56 4.54 18.17
N LYS A 313 -20.11 3.56 18.95
CA LYS A 313 -19.86 3.66 20.39
C LYS A 313 -18.38 3.40 20.65
N LEU A 314 -17.66 4.38 21.19
CA LEU A 314 -16.26 4.23 21.58
C LEU A 314 -16.17 3.28 22.78
N VAL A 315 -15.46 2.17 22.61
CA VAL A 315 -15.29 1.12 23.62
C VAL A 315 -13.95 1.25 24.32
N SER A 316 -12.88 1.55 23.58
CA SER A 316 -11.55 1.76 24.16
C SER A 316 -10.74 2.77 23.38
N GLU A 317 -9.79 3.39 24.10
CA GLU A 317 -8.79 4.29 23.54
C GLU A 317 -7.41 3.86 24.06
N ASN A 318 -6.46 3.62 23.16
CA ASN A 318 -5.11 3.14 23.44
C ASN A 318 -5.07 1.87 24.32
N GLY A 319 -6.01 0.95 24.08
CA GLY A 319 -6.14 -0.30 24.83
C GLY A 319 -6.80 -0.15 26.20
N VAL A 320 -7.18 1.06 26.61
CA VAL A 320 -7.87 1.33 27.87
C VAL A 320 -9.38 1.42 27.61
N PRO A 321 -10.20 0.52 28.18
CA PRO A 321 -11.65 0.62 28.11
C PRO A 321 -12.17 1.93 28.71
N LEU A 322 -13.25 2.47 28.15
CA LEU A 322 -13.93 3.60 28.75
C LEU A 322 -14.51 3.20 30.11
N SER A 323 -14.35 4.05 31.13
CA SER A 323 -14.86 3.83 32.47
C SER A 323 -15.35 5.14 33.11
N GLY A 324 -16.09 5.01 34.22
CA GLY A 324 -16.61 6.15 35.00
C GLY A 324 -17.44 7.12 34.17
N GLU A 325 -17.20 8.42 34.37
CA GLU A 325 -17.94 9.50 33.69
C GLU A 325 -17.80 9.45 32.17
N ARG A 326 -16.63 9.03 31.64
CA ARG A 326 -16.42 8.91 30.18
C ARG A 326 -17.33 7.85 29.58
N ALA A 327 -17.46 6.69 30.22
CA ALA A 327 -18.37 5.64 29.79
C ALA A 327 -19.83 6.11 29.87
N ALA A 328 -20.23 6.74 30.97
CA ALA A 328 -21.59 7.23 31.15
C ALA A 328 -21.98 8.27 30.09
N LYS A 329 -21.07 9.21 29.78
CA LYS A 329 -21.25 10.23 28.75
C LYS A 329 -21.36 9.61 27.36
N GLU A 330 -20.53 8.61 27.06
CA GLU A 330 -20.57 7.92 25.77
C GLU A 330 -21.86 7.13 25.59
N THR A 331 -22.31 6.39 26.62
CA THR A 331 -23.60 5.70 26.61
C THR A 331 -24.74 6.70 26.40
N LYS A 332 -24.74 7.83 27.11
CA LYS A 332 -25.75 8.88 26.92
C LYS A 332 -25.77 9.42 25.50
N ARG A 333 -24.60 9.73 24.91
CA ARG A 333 -24.49 10.21 23.53
C ARG A 333 -25.06 9.20 22.53
N VAL A 334 -24.69 7.93 22.67
CA VAL A 334 -25.15 6.84 21.79
C VAL A 334 -26.67 6.68 21.89
N THR A 335 -27.23 6.67 23.10
CA THR A 335 -28.69 6.62 23.32
C THR A 335 -29.41 7.80 22.67
N GLU A 336 -28.89 9.03 22.83
CA GLU A 336 -29.46 10.22 22.19
C GLU A 336 -29.40 10.14 20.65
N GLU A 337 -28.34 9.58 20.07
CA GLU A 337 -28.20 9.37 18.63
C GLU A 337 -29.19 8.33 18.08
N PHE A 338 -29.46 7.26 18.84
CA PHE A 338 -30.47 6.26 18.51
C PHE A 338 -31.88 6.86 18.55
N LEU A 339 -32.23 7.58 19.62
CA LEU A 339 -33.51 8.27 19.73
C LEU A 339 -33.69 9.31 18.61
N LYS A 340 -32.62 10.01 18.23
CA LYS A 340 -32.64 10.91 17.09
C LYS A 340 -32.81 10.16 15.77
N ALA A 341 -32.19 8.98 15.62
CA ALA A 341 -32.34 8.15 14.43
C ALA A 341 -33.78 7.71 14.19
N GLU A 342 -34.45 7.30 15.27
CA GLU A 342 -35.84 6.89 15.22
C GLU A 342 -36.75 8.08 14.86
N ARG A 343 -36.57 9.23 15.53
CA ARG A 343 -37.35 10.46 15.22
C ARG A 343 -37.15 10.96 13.79
N ASP A 344 -35.92 10.93 13.28
CA ASP A 344 -35.59 11.42 11.95
C ASP A 344 -35.77 10.34 10.85
N ARG A 345 -36.29 9.14 11.17
CA ARG A 345 -36.32 7.99 10.26
C ARG A 345 -37.03 8.28 8.95
N GLU A 346 -38.26 8.79 9.01
CA GLU A 346 -39.04 9.11 7.82
C GLU A 346 -38.38 10.22 6.99
N LYS A 347 -37.90 11.27 7.66
CA LYS A 347 -37.18 12.38 7.03
C LYS A 347 -35.91 11.90 6.31
N ASN A 348 -35.16 10.99 6.92
CA ASN A 348 -33.96 10.40 6.33
C ASN A 348 -34.33 9.52 5.13
N GLY A 349 -35.36 8.70 5.24
CA GLY A 349 -35.90 7.88 4.14
C GLY A 349 -36.34 8.75 2.95
N GLN A 350 -37.13 9.80 3.18
CA GLN A 350 -37.54 10.75 2.12
C GLN A 350 -36.32 11.44 1.47
N LYS A 351 -35.33 11.84 2.27
CA LYS A 351 -34.10 12.44 1.76
C LYS A 351 -33.27 11.45 0.93
N ALA A 352 -33.22 10.18 1.33
CA ALA A 352 -32.55 9.12 0.60
C ALA A 352 -33.25 8.82 -0.73
N VAL A 353 -34.59 8.71 -0.73
CA VAL A 353 -35.40 8.57 -1.94
C VAL A 353 -35.18 9.75 -2.89
N ARG A 354 -35.23 11.00 -2.39
CA ARG A 354 -34.96 12.19 -3.21
C ARG A 354 -33.56 12.18 -3.80
N ARG A 355 -32.54 11.81 -3.02
CA ARG A 355 -31.15 11.66 -3.49
C ARG A 355 -31.02 10.56 -4.55
N ARG A 356 -31.73 9.43 -4.39
CA ARG A 356 -31.74 8.32 -5.37
C ARG A 356 -32.42 8.76 -6.67
N ALA A 357 -33.57 9.42 -6.58
CA ALA A 357 -34.27 9.96 -7.75
C ALA A 357 -33.43 11.01 -8.49
N GLU A 358 -32.73 11.89 -7.76
CA GLU A 358 -31.81 12.86 -8.37
C GLU A 358 -30.64 12.17 -9.09
N ARG A 359 -30.07 11.11 -8.50
CA ARG A 359 -29.02 10.30 -9.14
C ARG A 359 -29.51 9.62 -10.41
N LEU A 360 -30.72 9.03 -10.39
CA LEU A 360 -31.33 8.41 -11.56
C LEU A 360 -31.62 9.43 -12.66
N ARG A 361 -32.17 10.61 -12.31
CA ARG A 361 -32.37 11.71 -13.27
C ARG A 361 -31.07 12.20 -13.91
N LYS A 362 -29.99 12.30 -13.12
CA LYS A 362 -28.64 12.64 -13.62
C LYS A 362 -28.00 11.55 -14.48
N ARG A 363 -28.46 10.29 -14.38
CA ARG A 363 -28.06 9.19 -15.27
C ARG A 363 -28.87 9.22 -16.58
N ALA A 364 -30.16 9.57 -16.53
CA ALA A 364 -31.07 9.55 -17.69
C ALA A 364 -30.95 10.75 -18.67
N THR A 365 -30.05 11.72 -18.46
CA THR A 365 -29.87 12.82 -19.42
C THR A 365 -29.15 12.35 -20.70
N PRO A 366 -29.63 12.72 -21.90
CA PRO A 366 -29.22 12.11 -23.18
C PRO A 366 -27.73 12.24 -23.54
N ALA A 367 -27.01 13.21 -22.96
CA ALA A 367 -25.55 13.31 -23.09
C ALA A 367 -24.76 12.20 -22.36
N LYS A 368 -25.45 11.29 -21.64
CA LYS A 368 -24.89 10.15 -20.88
C LYS A 368 -25.66 8.84 -21.11
N ALA A 369 -26.61 8.82 -22.03
CA ALA A 369 -27.48 7.66 -22.24
C ALA A 369 -26.74 6.44 -22.83
N ASP A 370 -25.56 6.64 -23.43
CA ASP A 370 -24.68 5.55 -23.89
C ASP A 370 -23.82 4.94 -22.75
N GLU A 371 -23.83 5.52 -21.54
CA GLU A 371 -23.13 5.02 -20.35
C GLU A 371 -24.15 4.46 -19.34
N ASP A 372 -24.61 3.22 -19.54
CA ASP A 372 -25.40 2.45 -18.54
C ASP A 372 -24.56 2.00 -17.31
N ASP A 373 -23.38 2.63 -17.13
CA ASP A 373 -22.31 2.24 -16.22
C ASP A 373 -22.21 3.19 -15.01
N ASP A 374 -21.70 2.69 -13.86
CA ASP A 374 -21.41 3.56 -12.72
C ASP A 374 -20.38 4.64 -13.12
N PRO A 375 -20.65 5.94 -12.88
CA PRO A 375 -19.84 7.03 -13.42
C PRO A 375 -18.38 7.04 -12.91
N VAL A 376 -18.08 6.34 -11.82
CA VAL A 376 -16.69 6.15 -11.36
C VAL A 376 -16.01 5.06 -12.18
N ILE A 377 -16.68 3.93 -12.42
CA ILE A 377 -16.17 2.84 -13.25
C ILE A 377 -16.00 3.28 -14.70
N SER A 378 -16.96 4.01 -15.29
CA SER A 378 -16.85 4.52 -16.67
C SER A 378 -15.61 5.41 -16.85
N GLN A 379 -15.37 6.34 -15.91
CA GLN A 379 -14.17 7.18 -15.94
C GLN A 379 -12.89 6.36 -15.81
N PHE A 380 -12.91 5.32 -14.98
CA PHE A 380 -11.77 4.42 -14.82
C PHE A 380 -11.47 3.62 -16.09
N LEU A 381 -12.50 3.00 -16.69
CA LEU A 381 -12.40 2.26 -17.96
C LEU A 381 -11.87 3.14 -19.11
N LYS A 382 -12.25 4.43 -19.11
CA LYS A 382 -11.81 5.43 -20.07
C LYS A 382 -10.36 5.84 -19.89
N VAL A 383 -9.95 6.15 -18.65
CA VAL A 383 -8.63 6.72 -18.34
C VAL A 383 -7.55 5.64 -18.29
N CYS A 384 -7.88 4.43 -17.83
CA CYS A 384 -6.91 3.38 -17.54
C CYS A 384 -6.89 2.27 -18.60
N GLU A 385 -5.72 1.67 -18.76
CA GLU A 385 -5.56 0.33 -19.31
C GLU A 385 -5.48 -0.71 -18.19
N PHE A 386 -5.81 -1.95 -18.52
CA PHE A 386 -5.76 -3.10 -17.62
C PHE A 386 -4.67 -4.04 -18.08
N VAL A 387 -3.74 -4.34 -17.19
CA VAL A 387 -2.48 -5.00 -17.49
C VAL A 387 -2.49 -6.38 -16.85
N SER A 388 -2.12 -7.36 -17.66
CA SER A 388 -1.99 -8.78 -17.29
C SER A 388 -3.14 -9.32 -16.43
N PRO A 389 -4.39 -9.29 -16.92
CA PRO A 389 -5.49 -10.00 -16.27
C PRO A 389 -5.15 -11.47 -16.10
N ARG A 390 -5.37 -11.99 -14.89
CA ARG A 390 -4.94 -13.34 -14.48
C ARG A 390 -5.84 -13.89 -13.38
N ARG A 391 -5.78 -15.20 -13.18
CA ARG A 391 -6.40 -15.88 -12.03
C ARG A 391 -5.33 -16.11 -10.97
N GLU A 392 -5.65 -15.77 -9.73
CA GLU A 392 -4.83 -16.09 -8.56
C GLU A 392 -5.73 -16.58 -7.43
N LYS A 393 -5.12 -17.23 -6.43
CA LYS A 393 -5.77 -17.46 -5.14
C LYS A 393 -5.51 -16.26 -4.24
N PHE A 394 -6.58 -15.60 -3.80
CA PHE A 394 -6.53 -14.58 -2.76
C PHE A 394 -7.30 -15.07 -1.53
N ARG A 395 -6.58 -15.35 -0.44
CA ARG A 395 -7.12 -15.94 0.80
C ARG A 395 -7.93 -17.23 0.52
N GLU A 396 -7.31 -18.18 -0.17
CA GLU A 396 -7.87 -19.49 -0.59
C GLU A 396 -9.07 -19.42 -1.55
N ARG A 397 -9.44 -18.23 -2.03
CA ARG A 397 -10.55 -18.03 -2.96
C ARG A 397 -10.05 -17.56 -4.31
N ASP A 398 -10.66 -18.05 -5.38
CA ASP A 398 -10.31 -17.62 -6.74
C ASP A 398 -10.59 -16.14 -6.92
N ALA A 399 -9.63 -15.44 -7.50
CA ALA A 399 -9.71 -14.02 -7.81
C ALA A 399 -9.27 -13.80 -9.27
N VAL A 400 -9.98 -12.92 -9.98
CA VAL A 400 -9.45 -12.27 -11.17
C VAL A 400 -8.63 -11.07 -10.69
N VAL A 401 -7.34 -11.08 -11.01
CA VAL A 401 -6.38 -10.06 -10.64
C VAL A 401 -5.93 -9.33 -11.90
N PHE A 402 -5.83 -8.01 -11.83
CA PHE A 402 -5.20 -7.22 -12.89
C PHE A 402 -4.61 -5.95 -12.31
N ASP A 403 -3.54 -5.51 -12.96
CA ASP A 403 -2.95 -4.23 -12.69
C ASP A 403 -3.70 -3.17 -13.51
N PHE A 404 -3.70 -1.93 -13.04
CA PHE A 404 -4.20 -0.80 -13.82
C PHE A 404 -3.23 0.36 -13.79
N ARG A 405 -3.18 1.09 -14.90
CA ARG A 405 -2.42 2.33 -15.02
C ARG A 405 -3.07 3.25 -16.06
N PRO A 406 -2.78 4.56 -16.05
CA PRO A 406 -3.30 5.48 -17.07
C PRO A 406 -2.87 5.04 -18.47
N ARG A 407 -3.77 5.12 -19.45
CA ARG A 407 -3.42 4.85 -20.85
C ARG A 407 -2.29 5.80 -21.29
N PRO A 408 -1.27 5.32 -22.01
CA PRO A 408 -0.22 6.18 -22.54
C PRO A 408 -0.80 7.35 -23.34
N GLY A 409 -0.38 8.57 -23.02
CA GLY A 409 -0.81 9.79 -23.71
C GLY A 409 -2.24 10.28 -23.40
N TYR A 410 -2.94 9.67 -22.44
CA TYR A 410 -4.28 10.13 -22.05
C TYR A 410 -4.24 11.57 -21.51
N ARG A 411 -5.16 12.42 -21.99
CA ARG A 411 -5.29 13.81 -21.54
C ARG A 411 -6.57 14.00 -20.72
N PRO A 412 -6.47 14.27 -19.41
CA PRO A 412 -7.64 14.42 -18.56
C PRO A 412 -8.42 15.70 -18.87
N ARG A 413 -9.76 15.59 -18.90
CA ARG A 413 -10.67 16.70 -19.25
C ARG A 413 -11.32 17.37 -18.04
N ASN A 414 -11.22 16.73 -16.87
CA ASN A 414 -11.78 17.23 -15.63
C ASN A 414 -10.88 16.81 -14.45
N ARG A 415 -11.19 17.32 -13.25
CA ARG A 415 -10.37 17.09 -12.05
C ARG A 415 -10.33 15.62 -11.63
N GLN A 416 -11.42 14.88 -11.83
CA GLN A 416 -11.53 13.46 -11.51
C GLN A 416 -10.64 12.64 -12.45
N GLU A 417 -10.74 12.85 -13.76
CA GLU A 417 -9.85 12.20 -14.74
C GLU A 417 -8.38 12.54 -14.47
N ASN A 418 -8.07 13.78 -14.07
CA ASN A 418 -6.70 14.20 -13.72
C ASN A 418 -6.17 13.55 -12.43
N LEU A 419 -7.07 13.14 -11.52
CA LEU A 419 -6.68 12.32 -10.38
C LEU A 419 -6.43 10.88 -10.83
N ILE A 420 -7.37 10.27 -11.55
CA ILE A 420 -7.27 8.89 -12.03
C ILE A 420 -6.03 8.70 -12.91
N SER A 421 -5.71 9.69 -13.76
CA SER A 421 -4.53 9.66 -14.64
C SER A 421 -3.19 9.73 -13.91
N LYS A 422 -3.20 9.76 -12.57
CA LYS A 422 -2.00 9.74 -11.72
C LYS A 422 -1.99 8.56 -10.75
N VAL A 423 -3.00 7.69 -10.83
CA VAL A 423 -3.15 6.54 -9.95
C VAL A 423 -2.82 5.27 -10.71
N VAL A 424 -2.12 4.38 -10.01
CA VAL A 424 -1.68 3.06 -10.47
C VAL A 424 -1.97 2.06 -9.35
N GLY A 425 -2.19 0.80 -9.68
CA GLY A 425 -2.57 -0.17 -8.67
C GLY A 425 -2.96 -1.54 -9.21
N VAL A 426 -3.59 -2.33 -8.33
CA VAL A 426 -4.00 -3.71 -8.57
C VAL A 426 -5.38 -3.93 -7.96
N VAL A 427 -6.22 -4.69 -8.65
CA VAL A 427 -7.55 -5.09 -8.19
C VAL A 427 -7.66 -6.60 -8.16
N TRP A 428 -8.28 -7.13 -7.11
CA TRP A 428 -8.70 -8.53 -6.99
C TRP A 428 -10.23 -8.56 -6.98
N ILE A 429 -10.82 -9.27 -7.92
CA ILE A 429 -12.27 -9.40 -8.08
C ILE A 429 -12.66 -10.84 -7.93
N ASP A 430 -13.68 -11.07 -7.11
CA ASP A 430 -14.33 -12.37 -7.02
C ASP A 430 -15.05 -12.69 -8.33
N PRO A 431 -14.67 -13.76 -9.06
CA PRO A 431 -15.25 -14.05 -10.36
C PRO A 431 -16.69 -14.56 -10.27
N VAL A 432 -17.14 -15.06 -9.11
CA VAL A 432 -18.46 -15.64 -8.90
C VAL A 432 -19.44 -14.57 -8.45
N ASP A 433 -19.12 -13.91 -7.34
CA ASP A 433 -19.96 -12.87 -6.73
C ASP A 433 -19.79 -11.52 -7.42
N LYS A 434 -18.79 -11.34 -8.30
CA LYS A 434 -18.52 -10.07 -8.99
C LYS A 434 -18.32 -8.93 -7.99
N GLN A 435 -17.48 -9.16 -6.98
CA GLN A 435 -17.22 -8.19 -5.91
C GLN A 435 -15.71 -7.92 -5.78
N VAL A 436 -15.34 -6.68 -5.43
CA VAL A 436 -13.94 -6.34 -5.17
C VAL A 436 -13.50 -6.98 -3.86
N MET A 437 -12.58 -7.94 -3.94
CA MET A 437 -11.98 -8.58 -2.76
C MET A 437 -10.91 -7.68 -2.14
N ARG A 438 -10.07 -7.07 -2.99
CA ARG A 438 -9.01 -6.16 -2.61
C ARG A 438 -8.77 -5.13 -3.70
N LEU A 439 -8.41 -3.92 -3.29
CA LEU A 439 -7.93 -2.85 -4.15
C LEU A 439 -6.71 -2.24 -3.48
N GLU A 440 -5.57 -2.24 -4.18
CA GLU A 440 -4.39 -1.47 -3.82
C GLU A 440 -4.16 -0.39 -4.86
N ALA A 441 -4.04 0.87 -4.42
CA ALA A 441 -3.82 1.97 -5.32
C ALA A 441 -2.89 3.01 -4.71
N ARG A 442 -2.11 3.67 -5.56
CA ARG A 442 -1.20 4.72 -5.15
C ARG A 442 -1.02 5.77 -6.23
N LEU A 443 -0.58 6.92 -5.78
CA LEU A 443 -0.30 8.06 -6.60
C LEU A 443 1.11 7.94 -7.20
N ALA A 444 1.19 7.72 -8.51
CA ALA A 444 2.45 7.71 -9.27
C ALA A 444 3.03 9.13 -9.41
N GLU A 445 2.16 10.14 -9.52
CA GLU A 445 2.56 11.54 -9.73
C GLU A 445 1.84 12.50 -8.78
N SER A 446 2.52 13.57 -8.37
CA SER A 446 1.92 14.54 -7.45
C SER A 446 0.58 15.10 -7.94
N PHE A 447 -0.39 15.21 -7.01
CA PHE A 447 -1.72 15.75 -7.30
C PHE A 447 -1.95 17.02 -6.50
N LYS A 448 -2.25 18.12 -7.20
CA LYS A 448 -2.55 19.41 -6.59
C LYS A 448 -4.01 19.42 -6.13
N MET A 449 -4.24 19.55 -4.83
CA MET A 449 -5.58 19.73 -4.26
C MET A 449 -5.99 21.21 -4.39
N ALA A 450 -7.27 21.53 -4.15
CA ALA A 450 -7.84 22.87 -4.39
C ALA A 450 -7.02 23.99 -3.71
N GLY A 451 -6.88 25.15 -4.37
CA GLY A 451 -6.08 26.29 -3.88
C GLY A 451 -4.67 26.44 -4.50
N GLY A 452 -4.34 25.69 -5.57
CA GLY A 452 -3.05 25.83 -6.27
C GLY A 452 -1.89 25.18 -5.52
N LEU A 453 -0.67 25.73 -5.65
CA LEU A 453 0.58 25.16 -5.10
C LEU A 453 0.61 25.01 -3.56
N LEU A 454 -0.45 25.44 -2.86
CA LEU A 454 -0.57 25.45 -1.41
C LEU A 454 -0.79 24.07 -0.79
N LEU A 455 -1.52 23.16 -1.47
CA LEU A 455 -1.83 21.82 -0.95
C LEU A 455 -1.63 20.76 -2.04
N SER A 456 -0.70 19.83 -1.84
CA SER A 456 -0.46 18.73 -2.79
C SER A 456 -0.25 17.39 -2.10
N LEU A 457 -0.80 16.34 -2.71
CA LEU A 457 -0.50 14.95 -2.38
C LEU A 457 0.80 14.56 -3.08
N ARG A 458 1.74 14.02 -2.31
CA ARG A 458 3.04 13.55 -2.81
C ARG A 458 2.91 12.18 -3.50
N PRO A 459 3.76 11.87 -4.49
CA PRO A 459 3.91 10.51 -5.00
C PRO A 459 4.13 9.50 -3.87
N GLY A 460 3.56 8.31 -4.02
CA GLY A 460 3.57 7.26 -3.00
C GLY A 460 2.42 7.34 -2.00
N ALA A 461 1.61 8.41 -1.99
CA ALA A 461 0.35 8.41 -1.27
C ALA A 461 -0.53 7.26 -1.80
N GLY A 462 -1.09 6.45 -0.92
CA GLY A 462 -1.78 5.23 -1.33
C GLY A 462 -2.87 4.80 -0.38
N PHE A 463 -3.75 3.96 -0.90
CA PHE A 463 -4.82 3.35 -0.15
C PHE A 463 -4.95 1.87 -0.49
N VAL A 464 -5.38 1.11 0.51
CA VAL A 464 -5.69 -0.30 0.41
C VAL A 464 -7.08 -0.48 0.97
N ILE A 465 -7.92 -1.25 0.28
CA ILE A 465 -9.21 -1.69 0.80
C ILE A 465 -9.30 -3.20 0.60
N GLU A 466 -9.72 -3.91 1.64
CA GLU A 466 -10.08 -5.32 1.57
C GLU A 466 -11.52 -5.53 2.02
N GLN A 467 -12.17 -6.47 1.39
CA GLN A 467 -13.46 -7.00 1.79
C GLN A 467 -13.35 -8.49 2.09
N MET A 468 -14.28 -9.01 2.88
CA MET A 468 -14.47 -10.42 3.10
C MET A 468 -15.91 -10.82 2.85
N ARG A 469 -16.07 -12.02 2.29
CA ARG A 469 -17.36 -12.63 2.08
C ARG A 469 -17.87 -13.25 3.38
N MET A 470 -19.05 -12.84 3.81
CA MET A 470 -19.79 -13.42 4.93
C MET A 470 -20.50 -14.72 4.51
N ALA A 471 -20.97 -15.50 5.47
CA ALA A 471 -21.67 -16.77 5.20
C ALA A 471 -22.92 -16.56 4.32
N GLU A 472 -23.60 -15.43 4.50
CA GLU A 472 -24.82 -15.01 3.81
C GLU A 472 -24.58 -14.47 2.39
N GLY A 473 -23.34 -14.56 1.89
CA GLY A 473 -22.95 -14.07 0.55
C GLY A 473 -22.72 -12.56 0.46
N ILE A 474 -22.79 -11.84 1.57
CA ILE A 474 -22.55 -10.39 1.61
C ILE A 474 -21.05 -10.13 1.70
N TRP A 475 -20.56 -9.13 0.97
CA TRP A 475 -19.20 -8.63 1.09
C TRP A 475 -19.14 -7.43 2.02
N LEU A 476 -18.39 -7.58 3.12
CA LEU A 476 -18.23 -6.54 4.14
C LEU A 476 -16.76 -6.12 4.22
N PRO A 477 -16.46 -4.87 4.63
CA PRO A 477 -15.08 -4.41 4.75
C PRO A 477 -14.31 -5.26 5.76
N ARG A 478 -12.99 -5.35 5.59
CA ARG A 478 -12.11 -6.03 6.54
C ARG A 478 -10.97 -5.11 6.96
N LEU A 479 -10.41 -4.42 5.99
CA LEU A 479 -9.26 -3.55 6.17
C LEU A 479 -9.38 -2.34 5.24
N ALA A 480 -9.04 -1.16 5.75
CA ALA A 480 -8.74 0.00 4.95
C ALA A 480 -7.46 0.63 5.49
N GLN A 481 -6.45 0.81 4.64
CA GLN A 481 -5.23 1.52 4.99
C GLN A 481 -5.09 2.74 4.11
N VAL A 482 -4.71 3.86 4.70
CA VAL A 482 -4.53 5.14 4.03
C VAL A 482 -3.19 5.71 4.46
N ASN A 483 -2.33 5.97 3.47
CA ASN A 483 -1.03 6.58 3.65
C ASN A 483 -0.99 7.85 2.81
N LEU A 484 -1.12 9.02 3.44
CA LEU A 484 -1.11 10.31 2.76
C LEU A 484 0.10 11.12 3.22
N SER A 485 0.86 11.61 2.24
CA SER A 485 1.88 12.64 2.48
C SER A 485 1.42 13.94 1.85
N VAL A 486 1.10 14.90 2.70
CA VAL A 486 0.57 16.21 2.29
C VAL A 486 1.68 17.24 2.39
N LYS A 487 1.95 17.95 1.29
CA LYS A 487 2.83 19.12 1.30
C LYS A 487 1.97 20.38 1.40
N VAL A 488 2.23 21.18 2.43
CA VAL A 488 1.71 22.55 2.58
C VAL A 488 2.85 23.53 2.33
N LEU A 489 2.65 24.49 1.41
CA LEU A 489 3.66 25.53 1.14
C LEU A 489 3.88 26.37 2.42
N LEU A 490 5.13 26.77 2.71
CA LEU A 490 5.55 27.57 3.88
C LEU A 490 5.54 26.90 5.28
N PHE A 491 4.87 25.75 5.48
CA PHE A 491 4.74 25.11 6.81
C PHE A 491 5.23 23.66 6.89
N GLY A 492 5.98 23.16 5.90
CA GLY A 492 6.62 21.83 5.95
C GLY A 492 5.71 20.62 5.63
N GLY A 493 4.38 20.78 5.73
CA GLY A 493 3.41 19.69 5.47
C GLY A 493 3.30 18.67 6.60
N GLY A 494 2.59 17.56 6.36
CA GLY A 494 2.35 16.51 7.34
C GLY A 494 2.04 15.16 6.68
N ASP A 495 2.18 14.09 7.45
CA ASP A 495 1.91 12.73 7.02
C ASP A 495 0.79 12.13 7.86
N LEU A 496 -0.19 11.54 7.19
CA LEU A 496 -1.29 10.81 7.80
C LEU A 496 -1.14 9.34 7.43
N ASN A 497 -0.99 8.49 8.45
CA ASN A 497 -1.09 7.04 8.31
C ASN A 497 -2.27 6.58 9.16
N LYS A 498 -3.24 5.95 8.51
CA LYS A 498 -4.46 5.44 9.15
C LYS A 498 -4.70 4.01 8.71
N SER A 499 -4.93 3.11 9.67
CA SER A 499 -5.50 1.78 9.44
C SER A 499 -6.88 1.73 10.08
N ILE A 500 -7.84 1.14 9.38
CA ILE A 500 -9.16 0.81 9.89
C ILE A 500 -9.37 -0.69 9.66
N GLU A 501 -9.62 -1.42 10.72
CA GLU A 501 -9.88 -2.86 10.70
C GLU A 501 -11.29 -3.10 11.21
N TRP A 502 -12.01 -3.99 10.53
CA TRP A 502 -13.35 -4.40 10.93
C TRP A 502 -13.36 -5.88 11.31
N SER A 503 -13.97 -6.19 12.45
CA SER A 503 -14.04 -7.53 13.05
C SER A 503 -15.38 -7.78 13.73
N ASP A 504 -15.57 -9.00 14.23
CA ASP A 504 -16.68 -9.37 15.11
C ASP A 504 -18.06 -9.04 14.54
N TYR A 505 -18.24 -9.33 13.25
CA TYR A 505 -19.50 -9.17 12.54
C TYR A 505 -20.60 -10.03 13.17
N LYS A 506 -21.67 -9.38 13.61
CA LYS A 506 -22.87 -10.00 14.15
C LYS A 506 -24.05 -9.71 13.23
N HIS A 507 -24.60 -10.74 12.61
CA HIS A 507 -25.79 -10.64 11.77
C HIS A 507 -27.05 -10.58 12.63
N PHE A 508 -28.00 -9.73 12.26
CA PHE A 508 -29.33 -9.67 12.84
C PHE A 508 -30.36 -10.12 11.80
N LYS A 509 -31.11 -11.18 12.13
CA LYS A 509 -32.25 -11.63 11.30
C LYS A 509 -33.47 -10.74 11.58
N GLY A 510 -33.90 -9.94 10.60
CA GLY A 510 -35.15 -9.19 10.65
C GLY A 510 -35.33 -8.24 9.48
N ASP A 511 -36.57 -8.04 9.04
CA ASP A 511 -36.92 -7.03 8.05
C ASP A 511 -36.58 -5.65 8.65
N VAL A 512 -35.63 -4.92 8.03
CA VAL A 512 -35.03 -3.68 8.57
C VAL A 512 -36.09 -2.55 8.72
N GLY A 513 -37.32 -2.79 8.23
CA GLY A 513 -38.51 -1.97 8.40
C GLY A 513 -39.04 -1.89 9.84
N GLU A 514 -38.89 -2.94 10.66
CA GLU A 514 -39.61 -3.03 11.95
C GLU A 514 -38.72 -3.16 13.19
N TYR A 515 -37.40 -3.12 13.03
CA TYR A 515 -36.48 -3.24 14.17
C TYR A 515 -36.56 -2.00 15.08
N LYS A 516 -37.12 -2.17 16.29
CA LYS A 516 -36.98 -1.21 17.39
C LYS A 516 -35.54 -1.26 17.88
N LEU A 517 -34.84 -0.13 17.79
CA LEU A 517 -33.48 0.01 18.30
C LEU A 517 -33.54 0.09 19.82
N ASP A 518 -33.54 -1.06 20.49
CA ASP A 518 -33.35 -1.10 21.93
C ASP A 518 -31.93 -0.62 22.26
N ALA A 519 -31.81 0.28 23.24
CA ALA A 519 -30.51 0.72 23.75
C ALA A 519 -29.70 -0.50 24.23
N PRO A 520 -28.36 -0.51 24.07
CA PRO A 520 -27.53 -1.57 24.62
C PRO A 520 -27.80 -1.70 26.12
N LYS A 521 -28.21 -2.88 26.57
CA LYS A 521 -28.32 -3.17 28.01
C LYS A 521 -26.93 -3.09 28.62
N ASP A 522 -26.81 -2.45 29.78
CA ASP A 522 -25.57 -2.38 30.54
C ASP A 522 -25.04 -3.80 30.76
N VAL A 523 -23.88 -4.11 30.17
CA VAL A 523 -23.16 -5.34 30.49
C VAL A 523 -22.53 -5.11 31.85
N ALA A 524 -23.10 -5.74 32.88
CA ALA A 524 -22.52 -5.75 34.21
C ALA A 524 -21.09 -6.31 34.14
N PRO A 525 -20.12 -5.75 34.89
CA PRO A 525 -18.76 -6.23 34.88
C PRO A 525 -18.71 -7.69 35.31
N GLU A 526 -18.12 -8.54 34.47
CA GLU A 526 -17.77 -9.92 34.81
C GLU A 526 -16.96 -9.92 36.12
N LYS A 527 -17.49 -10.59 37.14
CA LYS A 527 -16.72 -10.90 38.35
C LYS A 527 -15.59 -11.84 37.94
N LYS A 528 -14.35 -11.39 38.10
CA LYS A 528 -13.16 -12.23 37.90
C LYS A 528 -13.20 -13.42 38.88
N PRO A 529 -12.78 -14.62 38.44
CA PRO A 529 -12.48 -15.72 39.35
C PRO A 529 -11.26 -15.41 40.23
#